data_AF-A0A940B241-F1
#
_entry.id   AF-A0A940B241-F1
#
_cell.length_a   1.000
_cell.length_b   1.000
_cell.length_c   1.000
_cell.angle_alpha   90.00
_cell.angle_beta   90.00
_cell.angle_gamma   90.00
#
_symmetry.space_group_name_H-M   'P 1'
#
loop_
_entity.id
_entity.type
_entity.pdbx_description
1 polymer ?
#
loop_
_entity_poly.entity_id
_entity_poly.type
_entity_poly.pdbx_seq_one_letter_code
_entity_poly.pdbx_strand_id
1 'polypeptide(L)'
;MANNDDIVPGFNEEKDDSLRITLERPEENPSCIILYLNGYIDTYNSAFFLKRGAKVVEAGYINLILNCAALNYVSSTGIGSFTAFLKMVKPKGGDVVLLDIQPKVYEVFQLLGFSQFFNIKDNITDAINYFHQDSADESELFPKVFGCPVCSKKLKATKPGRFRCSECKSIIAIDSRGEVSLG
;
A
#
# COMPACT_ATOMS: atom_id res chain seq x y z
N MET A 1 -14.87 -6.31 -20.46
CA MET A 1 -14.41 -5.59 -19.25
C MET A 1 -14.78 -6.44 -18.07
N ALA A 2 -13.81 -6.74 -17.20
CA ALA A 2 -14.09 -7.48 -15.97
C ALA A 2 -15.13 -6.74 -15.13
N ASN A 3 -16.07 -7.48 -14.53
CA ASN A 3 -17.06 -6.90 -13.65
C ASN A 3 -16.44 -6.75 -12.26
N ASN A 4 -16.47 -5.54 -11.67
CA ASN A 4 -15.92 -5.31 -10.34
C ASN A 4 -16.53 -6.24 -9.28
N ASP A 5 -17.80 -6.63 -9.44
CA ASP A 5 -18.50 -7.50 -8.48
C ASP A 5 -17.94 -8.93 -8.45
N ASP A 6 -17.21 -9.35 -9.50
CA ASP A 6 -16.49 -10.63 -9.52
C ASP A 6 -15.27 -10.62 -8.58
N ILE A 7 -14.75 -9.43 -8.26
CA ILE A 7 -13.57 -9.22 -7.40
C ILE A 7 -14.01 -8.80 -5.99
N VAL A 8 -14.92 -7.83 -5.89
CA VAL A 8 -15.46 -7.31 -4.62
C VAL A 8 -16.99 -7.30 -4.71
N PRO A 9 -17.68 -8.24 -4.03
CA PRO A 9 -19.14 -8.32 -4.11
C PRO A 9 -19.85 -7.01 -3.72
N GLY A 10 -20.79 -6.58 -4.55
CA GLY A 10 -21.58 -5.37 -4.34
C GLY A 10 -20.79 -4.07 -4.56
N PHE A 11 -19.62 -4.12 -5.20
CA PHE A 11 -18.85 -2.92 -5.50
C PHE A 11 -19.63 -1.94 -6.39
N ASN A 12 -20.40 -2.46 -7.37
CA ASN A 12 -21.13 -1.64 -8.34
C ASN A 12 -22.54 -1.19 -7.91
N GLU A 13 -22.95 -1.47 -6.67
CA GLU A 13 -24.27 -1.07 -6.14
C GLU A 13 -24.49 0.44 -6.15
N GLU A 14 -23.41 1.20 -5.99
CA GLU A 14 -23.42 2.66 -6.08
C GLU A 14 -22.51 3.08 -7.23
N LYS A 15 -22.94 4.14 -7.91
CA LYS A 15 -22.23 4.73 -9.04
C LYS A 15 -22.16 6.24 -8.85
N ASP A 16 -21.16 6.83 -9.46
CA ASP A 16 -20.97 8.27 -9.54
C ASP A 16 -20.74 8.64 -11.00
N ASP A 17 -21.35 9.73 -11.46
CA ASP A 17 -21.29 10.15 -12.86
C ASP A 17 -19.92 10.78 -13.23
N SER A 18 -19.19 11.27 -12.23
CA SER A 18 -17.93 12.00 -12.38
C SER A 18 -16.68 11.17 -12.09
N LEU A 19 -16.83 10.02 -11.43
CA LEU A 19 -15.75 9.09 -11.12
C LEU A 19 -16.16 7.65 -11.41
N ARG A 20 -15.53 7.05 -12.42
CA ARG A 20 -15.62 5.60 -12.67
C ARG A 20 -14.41 4.89 -12.07
N ILE A 21 -14.67 3.83 -11.30
CA ILE A 21 -13.63 2.98 -10.72
C ILE A 21 -13.73 1.58 -11.33
N THR A 22 -12.62 1.06 -11.85
CA THR A 22 -12.52 -0.31 -12.37
C THR A 22 -11.46 -1.06 -11.59
N LEU A 23 -11.78 -2.27 -11.16
CA LEU A 23 -10.91 -3.14 -10.38
C LEU A 23 -10.21 -4.14 -11.30
N GLU A 24 -8.94 -4.39 -11.03
CA GLU A 24 -8.16 -5.45 -11.67
C GLU A 24 -7.28 -6.14 -10.63
N ARG A 25 -7.22 -7.47 -10.72
CA ARG A 25 -6.28 -8.27 -9.95
C ARG A 25 -5.14 -8.68 -10.90
N PRO A 26 -3.91 -8.16 -10.71
CA PRO A 26 -2.79 -8.53 -11.57
C PRO A 26 -2.45 -10.00 -11.36
N GLU A 27 -2.14 -10.71 -12.45
CA GLU A 27 -1.77 -12.13 -12.40
C GLU A 27 -0.41 -12.33 -11.74
N GLU A 28 0.49 -11.35 -11.90
CA GLU A 28 1.86 -11.36 -11.38
C GLU A 28 1.91 -11.29 -9.86
N ASN A 29 0.98 -10.56 -9.23
CA ASN A 29 0.92 -10.43 -7.77
C ASN A 29 -0.52 -10.41 -7.25
N PRO A 30 -1.09 -11.58 -6.91
CA PRO A 30 -2.44 -11.66 -6.37
C PRO A 30 -2.63 -11.02 -4.98
N SER A 31 -1.56 -10.54 -4.33
CA SER A 31 -1.63 -9.86 -3.02
C SER A 31 -2.01 -8.39 -3.13
N CYS A 32 -1.92 -7.78 -4.32
CA CYS A 32 -2.35 -6.41 -4.57
C CYS A 32 -3.57 -6.35 -5.49
N ILE A 33 -4.22 -5.19 -5.51
CA ILE A 33 -5.34 -4.89 -6.40
C ILE A 33 -5.13 -3.51 -7.02
N ILE A 34 -5.50 -3.38 -8.29
CA ILE A 34 -5.40 -2.13 -9.04
C ILE A 34 -6.79 -1.52 -9.13
N LEU A 35 -6.89 -0.23 -8.76
CA LEU A 35 -8.07 0.60 -8.92
C LEU A 35 -7.76 1.63 -10.01
N TYR A 36 -8.38 1.47 -11.18
CA TYR A 36 -8.33 2.46 -12.25
C TYR A 36 -9.31 3.58 -11.97
N LEU A 37 -8.80 4.79 -11.76
CA LEU A 37 -9.59 5.99 -11.48
C LEU A 37 -9.75 6.78 -12.77
N ASN A 38 -10.98 6.87 -13.27
CA ASN A 38 -11.30 7.62 -14.49
C ASN A 38 -12.31 8.73 -14.18
N GLY A 39 -11.91 9.97 -14.42
CA GLY A 39 -12.74 11.16 -14.19
C GLY A 39 -12.06 12.13 -13.24
N TYR A 40 -12.80 12.61 -12.24
CA TYR A 40 -12.36 13.63 -11.29
C TYR A 40 -12.72 13.24 -9.86
N ILE A 41 -11.95 13.69 -8.87
CA ILE A 41 -12.31 13.52 -7.46
C ILE A 41 -12.41 14.88 -6.80
N ASP A 42 -13.58 15.24 -6.29
CA ASP A 42 -13.82 16.54 -5.67
C ASP A 42 -14.54 16.41 -4.32
N THR A 43 -15.01 17.53 -3.79
CA THR A 43 -15.71 17.57 -2.50
C THR A 43 -17.02 16.78 -2.52
N TYR A 44 -17.69 16.65 -3.66
CA TYR A 44 -19.00 16.00 -3.78
C TYR A 44 -18.89 14.48 -3.90
N ASN A 45 -17.89 13.98 -4.63
CA ASN A 45 -17.72 12.53 -4.83
C ASN A 45 -16.65 11.88 -3.93
N SER A 46 -15.91 12.66 -3.14
CA SER A 46 -14.90 12.13 -2.19
C SER A 46 -15.44 11.06 -1.24
N ALA A 47 -16.68 11.24 -0.74
CA ALA A 47 -17.33 10.26 0.13
C ALA A 47 -17.65 8.95 -0.61
N PHE A 48 -18.07 9.05 -1.87
CA PHE A 48 -18.29 7.89 -2.73
C PHE A 48 -16.98 7.12 -2.97
N PHE A 49 -15.91 7.84 -3.33
CA PHE A 49 -14.59 7.25 -3.53
C PHE A 49 -14.11 6.51 -2.28
N LEU A 50 -14.16 7.16 -1.12
CA LEU A 50 -13.78 6.57 0.17
C LEU A 50 -14.59 5.30 0.47
N LYS A 51 -15.91 5.33 0.25
CA LYS A 51 -16.79 4.17 0.48
C LYS A 51 -16.46 3.00 -0.45
N ARG A 52 -16.18 3.26 -1.73
CA ARG A 52 -15.78 2.22 -2.67
C ARG A 52 -14.44 1.60 -2.30
N GLY A 53 -13.43 2.41 -1.98
CA GLY A 53 -12.14 1.89 -1.52
C GLY A 53 -12.23 1.17 -0.17
N ALA A 54 -13.12 1.59 0.72
CA ALA A 54 -13.37 0.87 1.96
C ALA A 54 -13.91 -0.54 1.72
N LYS A 55 -14.84 -0.74 0.77
CA LYS A 55 -15.31 -2.08 0.37
C LYS A 55 -14.16 -2.97 -0.11
N VAL A 56 -13.20 -2.41 -0.86
CA VAL A 56 -12.00 -3.15 -1.31
C VAL A 56 -11.16 -3.61 -0.12
N VAL A 57 -10.95 -2.73 0.86
CA VAL A 57 -10.20 -3.04 2.08
C VAL A 57 -10.94 -4.02 3.00
N GLU A 58 -12.28 -3.96 3.04
CA GLU A 58 -13.14 -4.91 3.77
C GLU A 58 -13.13 -6.30 3.12
N ALA A 59 -13.00 -6.38 1.79
CA ALA A 59 -12.80 -7.62 1.05
C ALA A 59 -11.40 -8.25 1.26
N GLY A 60 -10.52 -7.61 2.04
CA GLY A 60 -9.22 -8.14 2.44
C GLY A 60 -8.03 -7.60 1.63
N TYR A 61 -8.27 -6.77 0.63
CA TYR A 61 -7.19 -6.16 -0.15
C TYR A 61 -6.58 -4.98 0.61
N ILE A 62 -5.34 -5.15 1.06
CA ILE A 62 -4.61 -4.11 1.82
C ILE A 62 -3.46 -3.46 1.02
N ASN A 63 -3.08 -4.06 -0.11
CA ASN A 63 -2.07 -3.53 -1.02
C ASN A 63 -2.77 -2.93 -2.24
N LEU A 64 -2.88 -1.60 -2.27
CA LEU A 64 -3.68 -0.89 -3.26
C LEU A 64 -2.78 -0.17 -4.25
N ILE A 65 -3.01 -0.38 -5.54
CA ILE A 65 -2.43 0.43 -6.61
C ILE A 65 -3.54 1.32 -7.17
N LEU A 66 -3.42 2.63 -7.00
CA LEU A 66 -4.37 3.60 -7.54
C LEU A 66 -3.82 4.12 -8.85
N ASN A 67 -4.35 3.63 -9.98
CA ASN A 67 -3.98 4.14 -11.29
C ASN A 67 -4.71 5.46 -11.57
N CYS A 68 -3.92 6.53 -11.65
CA CYS A 68 -4.36 7.91 -11.79
C CYS A 68 -4.18 8.43 -13.23
N ALA A 69 -3.87 7.57 -14.20
CA ALA A 69 -3.62 7.98 -15.58
C ALA A 69 -4.83 8.68 -16.21
N ALA A 70 -6.05 8.30 -15.82
CA ALA A 70 -7.30 8.91 -16.28
C ALA A 70 -7.95 9.81 -15.22
N LEU A 71 -7.23 10.15 -14.14
CA LEU A 71 -7.68 11.04 -13.09
C LEU A 71 -7.25 12.47 -13.43
N ASN A 72 -8.19 13.27 -13.92
CA ASN A 72 -7.92 14.56 -14.52
C ASN A 72 -7.87 15.73 -13.50
N TYR A 73 -8.41 15.53 -12.29
CA TYR A 73 -8.44 16.54 -11.21
C TYR A 73 -8.65 15.87 -9.86
N VAL A 74 -8.05 16.47 -8.82
CA VAL A 74 -8.36 16.16 -7.43
C VAL A 74 -8.50 17.45 -6.62
N SER A 75 -9.53 17.57 -5.79
CA SER A 75 -9.67 18.66 -4.82
C SER A 75 -8.92 18.34 -3.51
N SER A 76 -8.78 19.33 -2.62
CA SER A 76 -8.20 19.12 -1.28
C SER A 76 -8.95 18.06 -0.46
N THR A 77 -10.29 18.01 -0.57
CA THR A 77 -11.12 16.96 0.05
C THR A 77 -10.85 15.59 -0.61
N GLY A 78 -10.66 15.57 -1.92
CA GLY A 78 -10.25 14.37 -2.66
C GLY A 78 -8.94 13.80 -2.15
N ILE A 79 -7.90 14.63 -1.98
CA ILE A 79 -6.60 14.24 -1.38
C ILE A 79 -6.78 13.62 0.02
N GLY A 80 -7.69 14.18 0.82
CA GLY A 80 -8.03 13.62 2.13
C GLY A 80 -8.49 12.16 2.06
N SER A 81 -9.16 11.77 0.97
CA SER A 81 -9.63 10.40 0.75
C SER A 81 -8.47 9.43 0.46
N PHE A 82 -7.47 9.85 -0.31
CA PHE A 82 -6.25 9.06 -0.51
C PHE A 82 -5.49 8.83 0.80
N THR A 83 -5.35 9.89 1.60
CA THR A 83 -4.71 9.80 2.92
C THR A 83 -5.50 8.91 3.88
N ALA A 84 -6.83 8.89 3.77
CA ALA A 84 -7.67 8.00 4.55
C ALA A 84 -7.41 6.52 4.19
N PHE A 85 -7.25 6.18 2.90
CA PHE A 85 -6.87 4.82 2.51
C PHE A 85 -5.53 4.40 3.07
N LEU A 86 -4.52 5.26 2.96
CA LEU A 86 -3.20 4.99 3.53
C LEU A 86 -3.30 4.67 5.03
N LYS A 87 -4.09 5.46 5.77
CA LYS A 87 -4.37 5.23 7.20
C LYS A 87 -5.16 3.95 7.48
N MET A 88 -5.99 3.49 6.56
CA MET A 88 -6.75 2.25 6.70
C MET A 88 -5.90 1.01 6.47
N VAL A 89 -4.96 1.04 5.52
CA VAL A 89 -4.16 -0.13 5.14
C VAL A 89 -2.86 -0.26 5.92
N LYS A 90 -2.19 0.85 6.27
CA LYS A 90 -0.91 0.83 7.00
C LYS A 90 -0.96 0.04 8.32
N PRO A 91 -1.98 0.19 9.19
CA PRO A 91 -2.07 -0.59 10.44
C PRO A 91 -2.27 -2.09 10.19
N LYS A 92 -2.77 -2.46 9.02
CA LYS A 92 -2.97 -3.86 8.60
C LYS A 92 -1.73 -4.46 7.91
N GLY A 93 -0.64 -3.70 7.81
CA GLY A 93 0.59 -4.11 7.13
C GLY A 93 0.55 -3.97 5.61
N GLY A 94 -0.43 -3.23 5.07
CA GLY A 94 -0.52 -2.93 3.64
C GLY A 94 -0.02 -1.53 3.31
N ASP A 95 -0.07 -1.18 2.03
CA ASP A 95 0.31 0.15 1.54
C ASP A 95 -0.51 0.59 0.32
N VAL A 96 -0.34 1.86 -0.06
CA VAL A 96 -0.93 2.48 -1.25
C VAL A 96 0.17 2.98 -2.18
N VAL A 97 0.13 2.54 -3.44
CA VAL A 97 0.94 3.07 -4.54
C VAL A 97 0.05 3.96 -5.42
N LEU A 98 0.54 5.14 -5.77
CA LEU A 98 -0.04 5.99 -6.80
C LEU A 98 0.68 5.71 -8.12
N LEU A 99 -0.06 5.21 -9.11
CA LEU A 99 0.47 4.87 -10.42
C LEU A 99 0.04 5.91 -11.45
N ASP A 100 0.95 6.34 -12.32
CA ASP A 100 0.68 7.24 -13.45
C ASP A 100 -0.05 8.53 -13.05
N ILE A 101 0.45 9.21 -12.03
CA ILE A 101 -0.17 10.44 -11.55
C ILE A 101 -0.06 11.56 -12.59
N GLN A 102 -1.20 12.12 -12.99
CA GLN A 102 -1.22 13.27 -13.90
C GLN A 102 -0.52 14.49 -13.28
N PRO A 103 0.26 15.29 -14.05
CA PRO A 103 1.02 16.43 -13.50
C PRO A 103 0.19 17.39 -12.66
N LYS A 104 -1.02 17.75 -13.11
CA LYS A 104 -1.95 18.62 -12.37
C LYS A 104 -2.39 18.03 -11.03
N VAL A 105 -2.61 16.72 -10.99
CA VAL A 105 -2.98 16.02 -9.75
C VAL A 105 -1.77 15.98 -8.81
N TYR A 106 -0.58 15.68 -9.34
CA TYR A 106 0.66 15.66 -8.58
C TYR A 106 0.99 17.02 -7.95
N GLU A 107 0.78 18.13 -8.67
CA GLU A 107 0.95 19.48 -8.13
C GLU A 107 0.08 19.72 -6.89
N VAL A 108 -1.17 19.24 -6.88
CA VAL A 108 -2.06 19.35 -5.72
C VAL A 108 -1.53 18.52 -4.54
N PHE A 109 -1.02 17.31 -4.78
CA PHE A 109 -0.37 16.50 -3.74
C PHE A 109 0.87 17.18 -3.17
N GLN A 110 1.68 17.82 -4.02
CA GLN A 110 2.90 18.53 -3.63
C GLN A 110 2.60 19.79 -2.82
N LEU A 111 1.66 20.62 -3.28
CA LEU A 111 1.25 21.85 -2.59
C LEU A 111 0.77 21.59 -1.15
N LEU A 112 0.11 20.45 -0.93
CA LEU A 112 -0.39 20.04 0.38
C LEU A 112 0.63 19.20 1.17
N GLY A 113 1.80 18.91 0.61
CA GLY A 113 2.86 18.13 1.28
C GLY A 113 2.53 16.65 1.47
N PHE A 114 1.58 16.09 0.71
CA PHE A 114 1.15 14.70 0.85
C PHE A 114 1.95 13.71 0.00
N SER A 115 2.58 14.18 -1.09
CA SER A 115 3.36 13.35 -2.00
C SER A 115 4.41 12.49 -1.31
N GLN A 116 5.05 13.01 -0.26
CA GLN A 116 6.09 12.31 0.52
C GLN A 116 5.59 11.07 1.29
N PHE A 117 4.27 10.93 1.48
CA PHE A 117 3.70 9.79 2.21
C PHE A 117 3.30 8.63 1.29
N PHE A 118 3.30 8.85 -0.03
CA PHE A 118 2.89 7.85 -1.01
C PHE A 118 4.08 7.35 -1.80
N ASN A 119 4.05 6.07 -2.13
CA ASN A 119 4.92 5.53 -3.18
C ASN A 119 4.31 5.88 -4.53
N ILE A 120 5.04 6.66 -5.33
CA ILE A 120 4.60 7.09 -6.66
C ILE A 120 5.42 6.36 -7.71
N LYS A 121 4.75 5.78 -8.70
CA LYS A 121 5.35 5.02 -9.79
C LYS A 121 4.75 5.46 -11.13
N ASP A 122 5.56 5.41 -12.18
CA ASP A 122 5.16 5.75 -13.55
C ASP A 122 5.05 4.49 -14.44
N ASN A 123 5.07 3.30 -13.82
CA ASN A 123 4.99 2.02 -14.50
C ASN A 123 4.24 1.01 -13.63
N ILE A 124 3.29 0.31 -14.24
CA ILE A 124 2.50 -0.75 -13.62
C ILE A 124 3.39 -1.88 -13.07
N THR A 125 4.43 -2.28 -13.79
CA THR A 125 5.37 -3.33 -13.35
C THR A 125 6.07 -2.92 -12.06
N ASP A 126 6.52 -1.68 -11.95
CA ASP A 126 7.18 -1.19 -10.72
C ASP A 126 6.20 -1.05 -9.55
N ALA A 127 4.94 -0.69 -9.83
CA ALA A 127 3.88 -0.64 -8.83
C ALA A 127 3.53 -2.04 -8.29
N ILE A 128 3.47 -3.05 -9.16
CA ILE A 128 3.26 -4.45 -8.75
C ILE A 128 4.47 -4.97 -7.96
N ASN A 129 5.69 -4.70 -8.45
CA ASN A 129 6.95 -5.08 -7.81
C ASN A 129 7.15 -4.45 -6.42
N TYR A 130 6.60 -3.26 -6.19
CA TYR A 130 6.61 -2.65 -4.86
C TYR A 130 6.01 -3.58 -3.79
N PHE A 131 4.94 -4.29 -4.12
CA PHE A 131 4.26 -5.22 -3.21
C PHE A 131 4.81 -6.65 -3.24
N HIS A 132 5.74 -6.97 -4.14
CA HIS A 132 6.49 -8.22 -4.09
C HIS A 132 7.46 -8.26 -2.90
N GLN A 133 7.98 -7.08 -2.49
CA GLN A 133 9.07 -6.99 -1.51
C GLN A 133 8.63 -7.24 -0.05
N ASP A 134 7.36 -7.08 0.29
CA ASP A 134 6.87 -7.29 1.67
C ASP A 134 6.34 -8.70 1.93
N SER A 135 6.05 -9.49 0.89
CA SER A 135 5.37 -10.79 1.04
C SER A 135 6.27 -12.01 0.81
N ALA A 136 7.30 -11.89 -0.03
CA ALA A 136 8.18 -13.02 -0.36
C ALA A 136 9.33 -13.23 0.64
N ASP A 137 9.99 -12.17 1.11
CA ASP A 137 11.18 -12.31 1.98
C ASP A 137 10.79 -12.52 3.46
N GLU A 138 9.77 -11.83 3.98
CA GLU A 138 9.48 -11.88 5.42
C GLU A 138 8.82 -13.19 5.88
N SER A 139 8.01 -13.84 5.04
CA SER A 139 7.26 -15.05 5.42
C SER A 139 8.09 -16.34 5.37
N GLU A 140 9.16 -16.39 4.57
CA GLU A 140 10.12 -17.51 4.58
C GLU A 140 11.29 -17.28 5.56
N LEU A 141 11.73 -16.04 5.74
CA LEU A 141 12.91 -15.73 6.59
C LEU A 141 12.57 -15.50 8.05
N PHE A 142 11.31 -15.14 8.37
CA PHE A 142 10.85 -14.91 9.75
C PHE A 142 9.67 -15.83 10.13
N PRO A 143 9.63 -16.32 11.38
CA PRO A 143 10.47 -15.94 12.51
C PRO A 143 11.88 -16.54 12.48
N LYS A 144 12.89 -15.67 12.53
CA LYS A 144 14.31 -16.05 12.51
C LYS A 144 14.81 -16.33 13.91
N VAL A 145 15.40 -17.50 14.11
CA VAL A 145 16.16 -17.83 15.32
C VAL A 145 17.64 -17.59 15.05
N PHE A 146 18.28 -16.75 15.86
CA PHE A 146 19.68 -16.36 15.67
C PHE A 146 20.43 -16.28 17.00
N GLY A 147 21.77 -16.32 16.95
CA GLY A 147 22.62 -16.07 18.11
C GLY A 147 23.01 -14.60 18.20
N CYS A 148 23.00 -14.03 19.40
CA CYS A 148 23.55 -12.70 19.62
C CYS A 148 25.04 -12.67 19.23
N PRO A 149 25.50 -11.72 18.40
CA PRO A 149 26.91 -11.66 17.95
C PRO A 149 27.91 -11.36 19.08
N VAL A 150 27.43 -10.92 20.25
CA VAL A 150 28.28 -10.57 21.41
C VAL A 150 28.36 -11.72 22.42
N CYS A 151 27.23 -12.31 22.80
CA CYS A 151 27.17 -13.30 23.88
C CYS A 151 26.65 -14.68 23.44
N SER A 152 26.38 -14.87 22.15
CA SER A 152 25.83 -16.10 21.58
C SER A 152 24.45 -16.53 22.11
N LYS A 153 23.77 -15.70 22.91
CA LYS A 153 22.41 -15.98 23.38
C LYS A 153 21.47 -16.20 22.19
N LYS A 154 20.72 -17.31 22.22
CA LYS A 154 19.70 -17.62 21.21
C LYS A 154 18.51 -16.67 21.36
N LEU A 155 18.14 -15.99 20.28
CA LEU A 155 17.08 -14.98 20.21
C LEU A 155 16.15 -15.31 19.03
N LYS A 156 14.94 -14.74 19.05
CA LYS A 156 13.93 -14.89 18.00
C LYS A 156 13.46 -13.51 17.56
N ALA A 157 13.51 -13.24 16.26
CA ALA A 157 12.90 -12.05 15.66
C ALA A 157 11.70 -12.50 14.81
N THR A 158 10.61 -11.76 14.87
CA THR A 158 9.39 -12.00 14.07
C THR A 158 9.30 -11.09 12.85
N LYS A 159 10.22 -10.14 12.72
CA LYS A 159 10.33 -9.17 11.62
C LYS A 159 11.76 -8.59 11.59
N PRO A 160 12.18 -7.94 10.50
CA PRO A 160 13.39 -7.12 10.46
C PRO A 160 13.36 -5.97 11.47
N GLY A 161 14.54 -5.48 11.86
CA GLY A 161 14.67 -4.30 12.73
C GLY A 161 15.77 -4.41 13.78
N ARG A 162 15.72 -3.50 14.75
CA ARG A 162 16.68 -3.41 15.86
C ARG A 162 16.13 -4.06 17.13
N PHE A 163 16.89 -4.98 17.70
CA PHE A 163 16.53 -5.77 18.88
C PHE A 163 17.57 -5.62 19.97
N ARG A 164 17.15 -5.62 21.23
CA ARG A 164 18.06 -5.63 22.38
C ARG A 164 18.23 -7.06 22.88
N CYS A 165 19.47 -7.52 22.98
CA CYS A 165 19.75 -8.82 23.57
C CYS A 165 19.28 -8.89 25.03
N SER A 166 18.55 -9.94 25.40
CA SER A 166 18.05 -10.12 26.77
C SER A 166 19.17 -10.30 27.79
N GLU A 167 20.32 -10.85 27.36
CA GLU A 167 21.48 -11.19 28.18
C GLU A 167 22.46 -10.02 28.29
N CYS A 168 23.18 -9.68 27.21
CA CYS A 168 24.26 -8.69 27.22
C CYS A 168 23.83 -7.26 26.89
N LYS A 169 22.54 -7.03 26.62
CA LYS A 169 21.94 -5.72 26.26
C LYS A 169 22.45 -5.06 24.97
N SER A 170 23.32 -5.71 24.21
CA SER A 170 23.77 -5.25 22.89
C SER A 170 22.58 -5.06 21.94
N ILE A 171 22.69 -4.03 21.08
CA ILE A 171 21.73 -3.79 20.00
C ILE A 171 22.14 -4.65 18.81
N ILE A 172 21.16 -5.32 18.22
CA ILE A 172 21.32 -6.24 17.11
C ILE A 172 20.39 -5.73 16.01
N ALA A 173 20.94 -5.50 14.82
CA ALA A 173 20.17 -5.13 13.65
C ALA A 173 19.98 -6.37 12.76
N ILE A 174 18.76 -6.56 12.29
CA ILE A 174 18.40 -7.60 11.33
C ILE A 174 17.76 -6.92 10.13
N ASP A 175 18.30 -7.14 8.95
CA ASP A 175 17.75 -6.60 7.70
C ASP A 175 16.60 -7.47 7.15
N SER A 176 16.02 -7.05 6.02
CA SER A 176 14.94 -7.79 5.35
C SER A 176 15.38 -9.15 4.79
N ARG A 177 16.69 -9.35 4.57
CA ARG A 177 17.27 -10.64 4.14
C ARG A 177 17.59 -11.56 5.32
N GLY A 178 17.32 -11.10 6.55
CA GLY A 178 17.62 -11.82 7.77
C GLY A 178 19.11 -11.85 8.12
N GLU A 179 19.96 -11.01 7.53
CA GLU A 179 21.34 -10.86 7.97
C GLU A 179 21.40 -10.21 9.35
N VAL A 180 22.19 -10.80 10.25
CA VAL A 180 22.30 -10.34 11.64
C VAL A 180 23.62 -9.59 11.80
N SER A 181 23.53 -8.34 12.21
CA SER A 181 24.68 -7.47 12.49
C SER A 181 24.56 -6.79 13.85
N LEU A 182 25.69 -6.29 14.34
CA LEU A 182 25.75 -5.52 15.58
C LEU A 182 25.37 -4.07 15.25
N GLY A 183 24.33 -3.56 15.92
CA GLY A 183 23.65 -2.29 15.55
C GLY A 183 23.97 -1.11 16.45
#